data_AF-A0A4Z2FGN5-F1
#
_entry.id   AF-A0A4Z2FGN5-F1
#
_cell.length_a   1.000
_cell.length_b   1.000
_cell.length_c   1.000
_cell.angle_alpha   90.00
_cell.angle_beta   90.00
_cell.angle_gamma   90.00
#
_symmetry.space_group_name_H-M   'P 1'
#
loop_
_entity.id
_entity.type
_entity.pdbx_description
1 polymer ?
#
loop_
_entity_poly.entity_id
_entity_poly.type
_entity_poly.pdbx_seq_one_letter_code
_entity_poly.pdbx_strand_id
1 'polypeptide(L)'
;MGAELRGAGILHKGNGENVFLSQQPPVISTVMGNGFYRSVPCGPSCSGAARDMMLFAPVALASGPDGSLYVGDFNFIRRVHPDGYTRTILELNTSPAHKYYLAMDPMGEVLYVSDTSSRRVYRVRNLGQPKDPSRNLEVVAGTGEQCLPFDQNHCGEGRKAAEAALNNPRGRRRRSGSGSGSDVRRTPGARRTGP
;
A
#
# COMPACT_ATOMS: atom_id res chain seq x y z
N MET A 1 10.76 -39.20 -12.29
CA MET A 1 11.56 -38.01 -11.96
C MET A 1 10.70 -37.12 -11.07
N GLY A 2 10.96 -37.11 -9.76
CA GLY A 2 10.30 -36.20 -8.82
C GLY A 2 11.28 -35.12 -8.40
N ALA A 3 10.87 -33.88 -8.44
CA ALA A 3 11.63 -32.76 -7.90
C ALA A 3 10.72 -32.03 -6.90
N GLU A 4 11.21 -31.84 -5.68
CA GLU A 4 10.49 -31.20 -4.59
C GLU A 4 11.13 -29.84 -4.30
N LEU A 5 10.34 -28.76 -4.38
CA LEU A 5 10.76 -27.44 -3.94
C LEU A 5 10.47 -27.29 -2.45
N ARG A 6 11.51 -27.11 -1.64
CA ARG A 6 11.34 -26.72 -0.23
C ARG A 6 11.44 -25.20 -0.09
N GLY A 7 10.79 -24.65 0.95
CA GLY A 7 10.68 -23.21 1.23
C GLY A 7 11.97 -22.41 1.42
N ALA A 8 13.15 -23.02 1.19
CA ALA A 8 14.46 -22.39 1.16
C ALA A 8 14.92 -22.02 -0.28
N GLY A 9 14.12 -22.27 -1.31
CA GLY A 9 14.50 -22.02 -2.70
C GLY A 9 15.56 -23.00 -3.20
N ILE A 10 15.49 -24.26 -2.78
CA ILE A 10 16.40 -25.33 -3.20
C ILE A 10 15.59 -26.36 -3.98
N LEU A 11 16.08 -26.69 -5.17
CA LEU A 11 15.55 -27.75 -6.03
C LEU A 11 16.45 -28.98 -5.91
N HIS A 12 15.93 -30.04 -5.31
CA HIS A 12 16.59 -31.34 -5.24
C HIS A 12 16.22 -32.16 -6.47
N LYS A 13 17.20 -32.45 -7.34
CA LYS A 13 17.00 -33.28 -8.54
C LYS A 13 17.22 -34.76 -8.20
N GLY A 14 16.50 -35.64 -8.87
CA GLY A 14 16.59 -37.10 -8.66
C GLY A 14 17.92 -37.75 -9.09
N ASN A 15 18.84 -36.98 -9.66
CA ASN A 15 20.22 -37.38 -9.95
C ASN A 15 21.21 -37.04 -8.82
N GLY A 16 20.73 -36.49 -7.69
CA GLY A 16 21.54 -36.08 -6.54
C GLY A 16 22.06 -34.63 -6.61
N GLU A 17 21.74 -33.89 -7.67
CA GLU A 17 22.14 -32.49 -7.80
C GLU A 17 21.19 -31.56 -7.05
N ASN A 18 21.74 -30.57 -6.34
CA ASN A 18 20.99 -29.52 -5.66
C ASN A 18 21.18 -28.19 -6.39
N VAL A 19 20.07 -27.58 -6.82
CA VAL A 19 20.09 -26.24 -7.40
C VAL A 19 19.57 -25.24 -6.38
N PHE A 20 20.42 -24.31 -5.96
CA PHE A 20 20.09 -23.25 -5.00
C PHE A 20 19.54 -22.02 -5.75
N LEU A 21 18.24 -21.97 -5.97
CA LEU A 21 17.55 -20.86 -6.64
C LEU A 21 17.75 -19.53 -5.89
N SER A 22 17.90 -19.59 -4.56
CA SER A 22 18.22 -18.42 -3.72
C SER A 22 19.62 -17.86 -3.91
N GLN A 23 20.54 -18.61 -4.54
CA GLN A 23 21.90 -18.18 -4.86
C GLN A 23 22.07 -17.78 -6.34
N GLN A 24 21.02 -17.94 -7.16
CA GLN A 24 21.06 -17.47 -8.54
C GLN A 24 21.02 -15.94 -8.59
N PRO A 25 21.60 -15.31 -9.62
CA PRO A 25 21.51 -13.87 -9.81
C PRO A 25 20.03 -13.42 -9.86
N PRO A 26 19.68 -12.28 -9.23
CA PRO A 26 18.32 -11.76 -9.30
C PRO A 26 17.95 -11.41 -10.75
N VAL A 27 16.74 -11.79 -11.15
CA VAL A 27 16.19 -11.48 -12.49
C VAL A 27 15.18 -10.34 -12.36
N ILE A 28 15.36 -9.29 -13.16
CA ILE A 28 14.40 -8.20 -13.28
C ILE A 28 13.35 -8.53 -14.35
N SER A 29 12.08 -8.23 -14.08
CA SER A 29 11.00 -8.41 -15.04
C SER A 29 9.90 -7.36 -14.87
N THR A 30 9.14 -7.12 -15.94
CA THR A 30 7.99 -6.21 -15.93
C THR A 30 6.74 -6.93 -15.43
N VAL A 31 6.12 -6.38 -14.39
CA VAL A 31 4.86 -6.88 -13.82
C VAL A 31 3.63 -6.10 -14.30
N MET A 32 3.82 -4.81 -14.62
CA MET A 32 2.78 -3.93 -15.13
C MET A 32 3.42 -2.82 -15.97
N GLY A 33 2.76 -2.40 -17.06
CA GLY A 33 3.29 -1.37 -17.95
C GLY A 33 3.76 -1.94 -19.30
N ASN A 34 3.41 -1.23 -20.38
CA ASN A 34 3.84 -1.55 -21.75
C ASN A 34 4.83 -0.52 -22.35
N GLY A 35 5.30 0.44 -21.55
CA GLY A 35 6.22 1.50 -21.97
C GLY A 35 5.56 2.76 -22.55
N PHE A 36 4.23 2.80 -22.69
CA PHE A 36 3.50 3.98 -23.15
C PHE A 36 2.70 4.66 -22.04
N TYR A 37 2.49 5.97 -22.20
CA TYR A 37 1.73 6.79 -21.26
C TYR A 37 0.23 6.77 -21.55
N ARG A 38 -0.59 6.47 -20.55
CA ARG A 38 -2.06 6.62 -20.68
C ARG A 38 -2.48 8.10 -20.63
N SER A 39 -3.72 8.40 -20.99
CA SER A 39 -4.37 9.68 -20.68
C SER A 39 -4.68 9.81 -19.18
N VAL A 40 -4.79 11.05 -18.67
CA VAL A 40 -5.18 11.34 -17.27
C VAL A 40 -6.56 10.74 -16.94
N PRO A 41 -7.63 11.00 -17.70
CA PRO A 41 -8.85 10.21 -17.57
C PRO A 41 -8.57 8.78 -18.03
N CYS A 42 -8.90 7.81 -17.18
CA CYS A 42 -8.93 6.41 -17.56
C CYS A 42 -10.32 6.06 -18.09
N GLY A 43 -10.40 5.73 -19.37
CA GLY A 43 -11.59 5.09 -19.92
C GLY A 43 -11.78 3.64 -19.45
N PRO A 44 -12.70 2.88 -20.05
CA PRO A 44 -12.93 1.47 -19.74
C PRO A 44 -11.70 0.57 -19.97
N SER A 45 -10.69 1.04 -20.70
CA SER A 45 -9.45 0.33 -21.00
C SER A 45 -8.44 0.28 -19.86
N CYS A 46 -8.74 0.82 -18.67
CA CYS A 46 -7.78 0.84 -17.55
C CYS A 46 -7.75 -0.41 -16.66
N SER A 47 -8.41 -1.49 -17.07
CA SER A 47 -8.37 -2.80 -16.43
C SER A 47 -8.12 -3.88 -17.50
N GLY A 48 -7.43 -4.95 -17.15
CA GLY A 48 -7.01 -5.97 -18.11
C GLY A 48 -5.73 -6.67 -17.69
N ALA A 49 -5.01 -7.28 -18.63
CA ALA A 49 -3.70 -7.87 -18.34
C ALA A 49 -2.71 -6.76 -17.95
N ALA A 50 -2.05 -6.91 -16.79
CA ALA A 50 -1.21 -5.87 -16.20
C ALA A 50 -0.07 -5.43 -17.11
N ARG A 51 0.52 -6.36 -17.87
CA ARG A 51 1.63 -6.08 -18.80
C ARG A 51 1.21 -5.26 -20.01
N ASP A 52 -0.05 -5.34 -20.44
CA ASP A 52 -0.56 -4.59 -21.59
C ASP A 52 -1.02 -3.19 -21.19
N MET A 53 -1.14 -2.93 -19.90
CA MET A 53 -1.62 -1.65 -19.39
C MET A 53 -0.61 -0.53 -19.57
N MET A 54 -1.09 0.61 -20.04
CA MET A 54 -0.36 1.87 -20.02
C MET A 54 -0.36 2.46 -18.59
N LEU A 55 0.77 3.01 -18.16
CA LEU A 55 0.91 3.73 -16.88
C LEU A 55 0.94 5.24 -17.16
N PHE A 56 0.64 6.08 -16.18
CA PHE A 56 0.85 7.52 -16.30
C PHE A 56 2.12 7.94 -15.57
N ALA A 57 2.15 7.73 -14.25
CA ALA A 57 3.29 8.01 -13.40
C ALA A 57 3.15 7.18 -12.11
N PRO A 58 3.72 5.96 -12.07
CA PRO A 58 3.72 5.16 -10.85
C PRO A 58 4.59 5.84 -9.77
N VAL A 59 3.97 6.25 -8.66
CA VAL A 59 4.61 7.00 -7.56
C VAL A 59 4.62 6.25 -6.23
N ALA A 60 3.81 5.19 -6.09
CA ALA A 60 3.72 4.42 -4.86
C ALA A 60 3.45 2.94 -5.14
N LEU A 61 3.97 2.06 -4.28
CA LEU A 61 3.77 0.62 -4.33
C LEU A 61 3.46 0.07 -2.93
N ALA A 62 2.58 -0.93 -2.84
CA ALA A 62 2.37 -1.73 -1.63
C ALA A 62 2.03 -3.18 -2.00
N SER A 63 2.53 -4.15 -1.23
CA SER A 63 2.23 -5.58 -1.41
C SER A 63 1.09 -6.00 -0.47
N GLY A 64 0.12 -6.75 -1.00
CA GLY A 64 -0.92 -7.43 -0.23
C GLY A 64 -0.48 -8.81 0.27
N PRO A 65 -1.03 -9.29 1.39
CA PRO A 65 -0.75 -10.64 1.88
C PRO A 65 -1.36 -11.74 0.97
N ASP A 66 -2.33 -11.39 0.14
CA ASP A 66 -2.92 -12.24 -0.91
C ASP A 66 -2.05 -12.37 -2.18
N GLY A 67 -0.85 -11.77 -2.17
CA GLY A 67 0.05 -11.72 -3.32
C GLY A 67 -0.26 -10.62 -4.34
N SER A 68 -1.28 -9.78 -4.10
CA SER A 68 -1.56 -8.65 -4.97
C SER A 68 -0.51 -7.54 -4.83
N LEU A 69 -0.30 -6.77 -5.90
CA LEU A 69 0.51 -5.55 -5.90
C LEU A 69 -0.39 -4.33 -6.13
N TYR A 70 -0.32 -3.36 -5.23
CA TYR A 70 -1.05 -2.11 -5.31
C TYR A 70 -0.13 -1.03 -5.88
N VAL A 71 -0.52 -0.47 -7.02
CA VAL A 71 0.24 0.51 -7.78
C VAL A 71 -0.49 1.85 -7.74
N GLY A 72 0.11 2.83 -7.07
CA GLY A 72 -0.31 4.22 -7.14
C GLY A 72 0.21 4.84 -8.44
N ASP A 73 -0.62 4.80 -9.49
CA ASP A 73 -0.34 5.35 -10.80
C ASP A 73 -1.02 6.71 -10.97
N PHE A 74 -0.35 7.76 -10.46
CA PHE A 74 -0.85 9.12 -10.47
C PHE A 74 -2.23 9.24 -9.82
N ASN A 75 -3.26 9.63 -10.57
CA ASN A 75 -4.64 9.79 -10.08
C ASN A 75 -5.37 8.46 -9.81
N PHE A 76 -4.77 7.30 -10.13
CA PHE A 76 -5.40 6.00 -9.88
C PHE A 76 -4.55 5.12 -8.97
N ILE A 77 -5.21 4.43 -8.04
CA ILE A 77 -4.62 3.26 -7.39
C ILE A 77 -5.19 2.01 -8.06
N ARG A 78 -4.31 1.15 -8.55
CA ARG A 78 -4.65 -0.08 -9.26
C ARG A 78 -4.12 -1.28 -8.49
N ARG A 79 -4.90 -2.33 -8.42
CA ARG A 79 -4.52 -3.62 -7.84
C ARG A 79 -4.19 -4.58 -8.98
N VAL A 80 -2.96 -5.05 -9.01
CA VAL A 80 -2.50 -6.17 -9.83
C VAL A 80 -2.70 -7.45 -9.00
N HIS A 81 -3.56 -8.33 -9.48
CA HIS A 81 -3.84 -9.62 -8.87
C HIS A 81 -2.74 -10.64 -9.22
N PRO A 82 -2.58 -11.72 -8.42
CA PRO A 82 -1.62 -12.78 -8.70
C PRO A 82 -1.81 -13.48 -10.06
N ASP A 83 -3.02 -13.44 -10.62
CA ASP A 83 -3.33 -13.95 -11.96
C ASP A 83 -2.78 -13.08 -13.11
N GLY A 84 -2.16 -11.94 -12.78
CA GLY A 84 -1.59 -11.00 -13.75
C GLY A 84 -2.58 -9.99 -14.31
N TYR A 85 -3.83 -9.96 -13.83
CA TYR A 85 -4.81 -8.95 -14.19
C TYR A 85 -4.78 -7.76 -13.24
N THR A 86 -5.09 -6.57 -13.75
CA THR A 86 -5.18 -5.35 -12.96
C THR A 86 -6.58 -4.76 -12.99
N ARG A 87 -6.97 -4.17 -11.87
CA ARG A 87 -8.22 -3.41 -11.73
C ARG A 87 -7.96 -2.08 -11.02
N THR A 88 -8.74 -1.07 -11.39
CA THR A 88 -8.77 0.19 -10.65
C THR A 88 -9.57 0.01 -9.36
N ILE A 89 -8.95 0.35 -8.23
CA ILE A 89 -9.61 0.30 -6.92
C ILE A 89 -9.84 1.69 -6.33
N LEU A 90 -9.13 2.71 -6.81
CA LEU A 90 -9.34 4.07 -6.36
C LEU A 90 -9.03 5.08 -7.45
N GLU A 91 -9.87 6.10 -7.53
CA GLU A 91 -9.61 7.34 -8.26
C GLU A 91 -9.45 8.49 -7.27
N LEU A 92 -8.41 9.28 -7.46
CA LEU A 92 -8.10 10.44 -6.65
C LEU A 92 -8.27 11.71 -7.50
N ASN A 93 -8.92 12.73 -6.93
CA ASN A 93 -8.99 14.06 -7.55
C ASN A 93 -7.66 14.80 -7.30
N THR A 94 -6.66 14.59 -8.15
CA THR A 94 -5.28 15.06 -7.89
C THR A 94 -4.72 16.00 -8.94
N SER A 95 -3.88 16.93 -8.48
CA SER A 95 -3.00 17.75 -9.33
C SER A 95 -1.72 16.98 -9.73
N PRO A 96 -1.03 17.33 -10.84
CA PRO A 96 0.28 16.77 -11.22
C PRO A 96 1.35 16.75 -10.11
N ALA A 97 1.31 17.69 -9.16
CA ALA A 97 2.28 17.78 -8.05
C ALA A 97 1.93 16.90 -6.84
N HIS A 98 0.82 16.18 -6.89
CA HIS A 98 0.26 15.44 -5.77
C HIS A 98 1.11 14.24 -5.41
N LYS A 99 1.61 14.18 -4.16
CA LYS A 99 2.36 13.04 -3.63
C LYS A 99 1.54 12.31 -2.57
N TYR A 100 1.42 11.01 -2.72
CA TYR A 100 0.81 10.15 -1.71
C TYR A 100 1.63 8.87 -1.53
N TYR A 101 1.38 8.19 -0.42
CA TYR A 101 2.06 6.95 -0.07
C TYR A 101 1.04 5.86 0.23
N LEU A 102 1.39 4.63 -0.11
CA LEU A 102 0.57 3.45 0.16
C LEU A 102 1.18 2.64 1.29
N ALA A 103 0.32 2.11 2.17
CA ALA A 103 0.73 1.17 3.20
C ALA A 103 -0.36 0.10 3.38
N MET A 104 0.03 -1.17 3.33
CA MET A 104 -0.87 -2.29 3.60
C MET A 104 -0.73 -2.73 5.06
N ASP A 105 -1.85 -2.91 5.74
CA ASP A 105 -1.91 -3.69 6.99
C ASP A 105 -1.97 -5.19 6.64
N PRO A 106 -0.92 -5.97 6.92
CA PRO A 106 -0.88 -7.39 6.55
C PRO A 106 -1.82 -8.26 7.37
N MET A 107 -2.32 -7.79 8.52
CA MET A 107 -3.23 -8.57 9.38
C MET A 107 -4.70 -8.37 9.00
N GLY A 108 -5.06 -7.14 8.61
CA GLY A 108 -6.44 -6.76 8.31
C GLY A 108 -6.78 -6.61 6.83
N GLU A 109 -5.81 -6.83 5.92
CA GLU A 109 -5.93 -6.52 4.49
C GLU A 109 -6.47 -5.10 4.22
N VAL A 110 -6.00 -4.11 4.99
CA VAL A 110 -6.42 -2.71 4.85
C VAL A 110 -5.34 -1.93 4.13
N LEU A 111 -5.69 -1.34 2.98
CA LEU A 111 -4.82 -0.40 2.28
C LEU A 111 -5.06 1.02 2.79
N TYR A 112 -4.00 1.64 3.28
CA TYR A 112 -3.97 3.04 3.66
C TYR A 112 -3.33 3.91 2.57
N VAL A 113 -3.92 5.08 2.37
CA VAL A 113 -3.43 6.12 1.46
C VAL A 113 -3.10 7.34 2.30
N SER A 114 -1.83 7.69 2.38
CA SER A 114 -1.35 8.88 3.05
C SER A 114 -1.20 9.99 2.04
N ASP A 115 -2.12 10.94 2.05
CA ASP A 115 -2.14 12.05 1.10
C ASP A 115 -1.54 13.31 1.73
N THR A 116 -0.42 13.75 1.17
CA THR A 116 0.30 14.93 1.65
C THR A 116 -0.45 16.23 1.34
N SER A 117 -1.10 16.31 0.17
CA SER A 117 -1.79 17.51 -0.31
C SER A 117 -3.04 17.79 0.52
N SER A 118 -3.84 16.75 0.78
CA SER A 118 -5.05 16.88 1.60
C SER A 118 -4.79 16.75 3.10
N ARG A 119 -3.54 16.54 3.51
CA ARG A 119 -3.11 16.40 4.92
C ARG A 119 -3.96 15.38 5.68
N ARG A 120 -4.29 14.28 5.00
CA ARG A 120 -5.19 13.24 5.50
C ARG A 120 -4.60 11.87 5.21
N VAL A 121 -4.91 10.94 6.10
CA VAL A 121 -4.69 9.53 5.89
C VAL A 121 -6.05 8.88 5.71
N TYR A 122 -6.18 8.09 4.65
CA TYR A 122 -7.40 7.39 4.31
C TYR A 122 -7.20 5.88 4.39
N ARG A 123 -8.28 5.14 4.65
CA ARG A 123 -8.38 3.71 4.30
C ARG A 123 -9.21 3.55 3.03
N VAL A 124 -8.81 2.62 2.17
CA VAL A 124 -9.60 2.21 1.00
C VAL A 124 -10.67 1.23 1.47
N ARG A 125 -11.94 1.46 1.10
CA ARG A 125 -13.08 0.66 1.63
C ARG A 125 -13.20 -0.71 0.98
N ASN A 126 -12.99 -0.79 -0.33
CA ASN A 126 -13.13 -2.02 -1.11
C ASN A 126 -11.91 -2.22 -2.03
N LEU A 127 -11.13 -3.27 -1.77
CA LEU A 127 -9.94 -3.61 -2.57
C LEU A 127 -10.24 -4.53 -3.77
N GLY A 128 -11.46 -5.03 -3.89
CA GLY A 128 -11.91 -5.89 -4.99
C GLY A 128 -12.34 -5.06 -6.19
N GLN A 129 -13.65 -4.92 -6.38
CA GLN A 129 -14.24 -4.16 -7.47
C GLN A 129 -15.20 -3.10 -6.90
N PRO A 130 -14.73 -1.86 -6.66
CA PRO A 130 -15.60 -0.80 -6.19
C PRO A 130 -16.59 -0.39 -7.28
N LYS A 131 -17.83 -0.12 -6.88
CA LYS A 131 -18.87 0.43 -7.79
C LYS A 131 -18.50 1.84 -8.28
N ASP A 132 -17.89 2.63 -7.41
CA ASP A 132 -17.43 3.98 -7.67
C ASP A 132 -16.03 4.17 -7.08
N PRO A 133 -14.97 4.05 -7.90
CA PRO A 133 -13.59 4.23 -7.46
C PRO A 133 -13.32 5.63 -6.88
N SER A 134 -14.06 6.67 -7.27
CA SER A 134 -13.85 8.03 -6.78
C SER A 134 -14.32 8.23 -5.33
N ARG A 135 -15.24 7.37 -4.86
CA ARG A 135 -15.83 7.42 -3.51
C ARG A 135 -15.41 6.27 -2.62
N ASN A 136 -14.32 5.59 -2.96
CA ASN A 136 -13.84 4.40 -2.26
C ASN A 136 -12.85 4.69 -1.11
N LEU A 137 -12.85 5.92 -0.58
CA LEU A 137 -12.01 6.33 0.56
C LEU A 137 -12.83 6.62 1.83
N GLU A 138 -12.16 6.46 2.96
CA GLU A 138 -12.64 6.92 4.26
C GLU A 138 -11.48 7.51 5.07
N VAL A 139 -11.71 8.67 5.70
CA VAL A 139 -10.70 9.35 6.52
C VAL A 139 -10.46 8.54 7.79
N VAL A 140 -9.19 8.24 8.08
CA VAL A 140 -8.79 7.61 9.35
C VAL A 140 -8.00 8.55 10.24
N ALA A 141 -7.29 9.51 9.66
CA ALA A 141 -6.59 10.56 10.40
C ALA A 141 -6.49 11.85 9.58
N GLY A 142 -6.46 12.99 10.28
CA GLY A 142 -6.33 14.29 9.64
C GLY A 142 -7.67 14.99 9.43
N THR A 143 -7.77 16.23 9.88
CA THR A 143 -8.89 17.13 9.56
C THR A 143 -8.75 17.75 8.17
N GLY A 144 -7.52 17.77 7.62
CA GLY A 144 -7.15 18.55 6.43
C GLY A 144 -6.51 19.90 6.76
N GLU A 145 -6.51 20.29 8.03
CA GLU A 145 -5.82 21.49 8.49
C GLU A 145 -4.32 21.25 8.66
N GLN A 146 -3.54 22.31 8.43
CA GLN A 146 -2.12 22.31 8.70
C GLN A 146 -1.86 22.34 10.20
N CYS A 147 -1.13 21.35 10.73
CA CYS A 147 -0.53 21.56 12.04
C CYS A 147 0.68 22.51 11.94
N LEU A 148 0.61 23.61 12.68
CA LEU A 148 1.66 24.61 12.76
C LEU A 148 2.74 24.20 13.77
N PRO A 149 3.99 24.67 13.60
CA PRO A 149 4.99 24.59 14.65
C PRO A 149 4.47 25.25 15.95
N PHE A 150 4.68 24.59 17.09
CA PHE A 150 4.26 25.06 18.43
C PHE A 150 2.73 25.21 18.61
N ASP A 151 1.92 24.40 17.92
CA ASP A 151 0.48 24.32 18.15
C ASP A 151 0.16 24.01 19.62
N GLN A 152 -0.63 24.86 20.28
CA GLN A 152 -0.97 24.73 21.71
C GLN A 152 -1.77 23.45 22.00
N ASN A 153 -2.53 22.97 21.02
CA ASN A 153 -3.32 21.75 21.12
C ASN A 153 -2.53 20.50 20.71
N HIS A 154 -1.21 20.62 20.51
CA HIS A 154 -0.30 19.54 20.13
C HIS A 154 -0.83 18.74 18.93
N CYS A 155 -1.33 19.46 17.91
CA CYS A 155 -1.95 18.89 16.71
C CYS A 155 -3.17 17.98 16.97
N GLY A 156 -3.79 18.06 18.15
CA GLY A 156 -4.87 17.16 18.56
C GLY A 156 -4.41 15.86 19.22
N GLU A 157 -3.21 15.84 19.81
CA GLU A 157 -2.74 14.73 20.65
C GLU A 157 -3.78 14.36 21.73
N GLY A 158 -3.94 13.06 21.99
CA GLY A 158 -4.91 12.54 22.98
C GLY A 158 -6.37 12.47 22.50
N ARG A 159 -6.70 13.03 21.32
CA ARG A 159 -8.04 12.94 20.71
C ARG A 159 -8.11 11.84 19.64
N LYS A 160 -9.28 11.70 19.01
CA LYS A 160 -9.43 10.79 17.86
C LYS A 160 -8.52 11.23 16.72
N ALA A 161 -7.88 10.27 16.05
CA ALA A 161 -6.94 10.56 14.96
C ALA A 161 -7.58 11.36 13.80
N ALA A 162 -8.86 11.15 13.52
CA ALA A 162 -9.61 11.91 12.51
C ALA A 162 -9.74 13.42 12.85
N GLU A 163 -9.58 13.79 14.13
CA GLU A 163 -9.65 15.16 14.63
C GLU A 163 -8.26 15.82 14.75
N ALA A 164 -7.18 15.08 14.44
CA ALA A 164 -5.83 15.61 14.48
C ALA A 164 -5.52 16.47 13.25
N ALA A 165 -4.72 17.52 13.42
CA ALA A 165 -4.18 18.31 12.31
C ALA A 165 -2.86 17.67 11.84
N LEU A 166 -2.63 17.59 10.52
CA LEU A 166 -1.43 16.94 9.97
C LEU A 166 -0.65 17.94 9.12
N ASN A 167 0.68 17.87 9.18
CA ASN A 167 1.51 18.74 8.34
C ASN A 167 1.88 18.05 7.01
N ASN A 168 2.61 16.94 7.08
CA ASN A 168 3.07 16.20 5.90
C ASN A 168 3.06 14.69 6.18
N PRO A 169 1.90 14.02 6.07
CA PRO A 169 1.80 12.60 6.37
C PRO A 169 2.54 11.78 5.30
N ARG A 170 3.71 11.25 5.67
CA ARG A 170 4.60 10.44 4.81
C ARG A 170 4.50 8.95 5.14
N GLY A 171 4.83 8.10 4.16
CA GLY A 171 4.84 6.66 4.35
C GLY A 171 5.81 6.20 5.44
N ARG A 172 5.30 5.49 6.46
CA ARG A 172 6.08 4.67 7.38
C ARG A 172 5.45 3.28 7.44
N ARG A 173 6.26 2.23 7.30
CA ARG A 173 5.81 0.83 7.38
C ARG A 173 5.87 0.36 8.84
N ARG A 174 4.81 -0.29 9.33
CA ARG A 174 4.90 -1.08 10.57
C ARG A 174 5.69 -2.37 10.27
N ARG A 175 6.76 -2.63 11.03
CA ARG A 175 7.37 -3.95 11.11
C ARG A 175 6.52 -4.80 12.06
N SER A 176 5.86 -5.83 11.53
CA SER A 176 5.35 -6.94 12.33
C SER A 176 6.52 -7.89 12.61
N GLY A 177 7.06 -7.84 13.82
CA GLY A 177 8.18 -8.70 14.22
C GLY A 177 9.00 -8.10 15.35
N SER A 178 8.56 -8.34 16.59
CA SER A 178 9.39 -8.19 17.78
C SER A 178 10.45 -9.28 17.81
N GLY A 179 11.69 -8.91 17.52
CA GLY A 179 12.90 -9.61 17.97
C GLY A 179 13.70 -8.63 18.82
N SER A 180 13.71 -8.86 20.13
CA SER A 180 14.53 -8.26 21.19
C SER A 180 15.38 -7.02 20.87
N GLY A 181 15.10 -5.90 21.55
CA GLY A 181 16.08 -4.83 21.78
C GLY A 181 15.54 -3.41 21.64
N SER A 182 15.21 -2.80 22.78
CA SER A 182 15.09 -1.35 23.05
C SER A 182 13.96 -0.53 22.37
N ASP A 183 13.00 -0.18 23.24
CA ASP A 183 12.16 1.04 23.26
C ASP A 183 11.28 1.40 22.05
N VAL A 184 10.07 0.85 22.05
CA VAL A 184 8.86 1.65 21.82
C VAL A 184 7.90 1.35 22.96
N ARG A 185 7.72 2.34 23.84
CA ARG A 185 6.83 2.25 25.00
C ARG A 185 5.46 1.74 24.59
N ARG A 186 5.04 0.69 25.28
CA ARG A 186 3.64 0.28 25.41
C ARG A 186 2.81 1.53 25.70
N THR A 187 1.77 1.77 24.91
CA THR A 187 0.62 2.57 25.35
C THR A 187 0.02 1.89 26.58
N PRO A 188 -0.04 2.52 27.76
CA PRO A 188 -0.84 2.02 28.87
C PRO A 188 -2.27 2.54 28.67
N GLY A 189 -3.11 1.74 28.03
CA GLY A 189 -4.55 1.98 27.98
C GLY A 189 -5.28 1.13 29.02
N ALA A 190 -6.22 1.77 29.71
CA ALA A 190 -7.31 1.19 30.50
C ALA A 190 -6.99 0.65 31.90
N ARG A 191 -7.08 1.55 32.90
CA ARG A 191 -7.64 1.16 34.21
C ARG A 191 -9.07 0.68 33.98
N ARG A 192 -9.34 -0.59 34.28
CA ARG A 192 -10.69 -1.05 34.61
C ARG A 192 -11.07 -0.45 35.96
N THR A 193 -12.12 0.34 36.02
CA THR A 193 -12.80 0.73 37.25
C THR A 193 -14.06 -0.12 37.42
N GLY A 194 -14.00 -1.08 38.36
CA GLY A 194 -15.05 -1.61 39.24
C GLY A 194 -16.38 -2.14 38.68
N PRO A 195 -17.23 -2.74 39.55
CA PRO A 195 -17.02 -3.07 40.96
C PRO A 195 -16.36 -4.44 41.20
#